data_AF-A0A4V0HZ12-F1
#
_entry.id   AF-A0A4V0HZ12-F1
#
_cell.length_a   1.000
_cell.length_b   1.000
_cell.length_c   1.000
_cell.angle_alpha   90.00
_cell.angle_beta   90.00
_cell.angle_gamma   90.00
#
_symmetry.space_group_name_H-M   'P 1'
#
loop_
_entity.id
_entity.type
_entity.pdbx_description
1 polymer ?
#
loop_
_entity_poly.entity_id
_entity_poly.type
_entity_poly.pdbx_seq_one_letter_code
_entity_poly.pdbx_strand_id
1 'polypeptide(L)'
;MPSNATRPRTAFTLIELLVVIAIIAILIGLLLPAVQKVREAAARAKCQNNLKQLGIGLHSAHDSTGAFFPAHNYDAQLSWHVDVLPYIEQGALHAQFSFAAGPYFASGKNDPHGLVKVPSYLCPSSRIERMPTAAPHSTYDPDRVPTNTGEPPYTAHYYGVMGPKGTNPATGSAYLTDAVGTHGGYARQGAFRATERTRLTDVTDGTSGTLLLMEISWGSDAVGTRYRSWVRGRTNTGERDVTGAKNVVNSINTPGVATFNDIAAGSLHTGGANFAFADGSVRFLRDSIPLGTYRAMASRDGGEVVSE
;
A
#
# COMPACT_ATOMS: atom_id res chain seq x y z
N MET A 1 68.05 -37.75 -3.86
CA MET A 1 67.42 -36.41 -3.86
C MET A 1 66.73 -36.23 -5.22
N PRO A 2 65.41 -36.14 -5.30
CA PRO A 2 64.73 -35.92 -6.57
C PRO A 2 64.90 -34.46 -7.02
N SER A 3 65.17 -34.26 -8.31
CA SER A 3 65.31 -32.95 -8.95
C SER A 3 63.97 -32.25 -9.07
N ASN A 4 63.87 -31.02 -8.57
CA ASN A 4 62.72 -30.15 -8.78
C ASN A 4 62.68 -29.72 -10.26
N ALA A 5 61.85 -30.39 -11.06
CA ALA A 5 61.51 -29.93 -12.39
C ALA A 5 60.71 -28.62 -12.28
N THR A 6 61.35 -27.49 -12.61
CA THR A 6 60.69 -26.19 -12.71
C THR A 6 59.72 -26.21 -13.88
N ARG A 7 58.42 -26.26 -13.58
CA ARG A 7 57.38 -26.11 -14.61
C ARG A 7 57.58 -24.76 -15.33
N PRO A 8 57.64 -24.73 -16.68
CA PRO A 8 57.71 -23.48 -17.41
C PRO A 8 56.47 -22.65 -17.09
N ARG A 9 56.69 -21.40 -16.66
CA ARG A 9 55.61 -20.44 -16.41
C ARG A 9 55.19 -19.87 -17.75
N THR A 10 53.99 -20.21 -18.21
CA THR A 10 53.38 -19.60 -19.40
C THR A 10 53.08 -18.13 -19.08
N ALA A 11 53.74 -17.20 -19.79
CA ALA A 11 53.44 -15.78 -19.69
C ALA A 11 52.19 -15.46 -20.53
N PHE A 12 51.26 -14.72 -19.96
CA PHE A 12 50.04 -14.27 -20.64
C PHE A 12 50.37 -13.08 -21.55
N THR A 13 49.89 -13.08 -22.79
CA THR A 13 50.09 -11.95 -23.71
C THR A 13 49.11 -10.81 -23.41
N LEU A 14 49.52 -9.57 -23.72
CA LEU A 14 48.65 -8.40 -23.58
C LEU A 14 47.35 -8.55 -24.37
N ILE A 15 47.41 -9.18 -25.54
CA ILE A 15 46.26 -9.42 -26.42
C ILE A 15 45.27 -10.38 -25.76
N GLU A 16 45.74 -11.50 -25.19
CA GLU A 16 44.86 -12.44 -24.49
C GLU A 16 44.14 -11.78 -23.32
N LEU A 17 44.84 -10.91 -22.56
CA LEU A 17 44.23 -10.17 -21.47
C LEU A 17 43.16 -9.19 -21.99
N LEU A 18 43.46 -8.44 -23.05
CA LEU A 18 42.53 -7.49 -23.67
C LEU A 18 41.26 -8.16 -24.19
N VAL A 19 41.39 -9.34 -24.82
CA VAL A 19 40.24 -10.11 -25.31
C VAL A 19 39.37 -10.58 -24.15
N VAL A 20 39.96 -11.08 -23.07
CA VAL A 20 39.21 -11.55 -21.90
C VAL A 20 38.43 -10.41 -21.25
N ILE A 21 39.05 -9.25 -21.05
CA ILE A 21 38.34 -8.10 -20.47
C ILE A 21 37.24 -7.59 -21.40
N ALA A 22 37.44 -7.62 -22.73
CA ALA A 22 36.43 -7.20 -23.70
C ALA A 22 35.20 -8.12 -23.67
N ILE A 23 35.42 -9.44 -23.59
CA ILE A 23 34.34 -10.42 -23.46
C ILE A 23 33.59 -10.21 -22.13
N ILE A 24 34.31 -10.06 -21.00
CA ILE A 24 33.69 -9.81 -19.70
C ILE A 24 32.87 -8.51 -19.71
N ALA A 25 33.40 -7.43 -20.29
CA ALA A 25 32.69 -6.16 -20.39
C ALA A 25 31.40 -6.27 -21.20
N ILE A 26 31.42 -6.99 -22.34
CA ILE A 26 30.23 -7.26 -23.15
C ILE A 26 29.22 -8.10 -22.36
N LEU A 27 29.66 -9.18 -21.72
CA LEU A 27 28.80 -10.05 -20.91
C LEU A 27 28.14 -9.26 -19.77
N ILE A 28 28.90 -8.47 -19.01
CA ILE A 28 28.36 -7.64 -17.93
C ILE A 28 27.39 -6.59 -18.48
N GLY A 29 27.75 -5.94 -19.61
CA GLY A 29 26.91 -4.94 -20.27
C GLY A 29 25.54 -5.49 -20.69
N LEU A 30 25.47 -6.76 -21.12
CA LEU A 30 24.22 -7.42 -21.48
C LEU A 30 23.47 -7.99 -20.27
N LEU A 31 24.19 -8.43 -19.22
CA LEU A 31 23.59 -9.05 -18.04
C LEU A 31 22.99 -8.04 -17.06
N LEU A 32 23.59 -6.86 -16.88
CA LEU A 32 23.12 -5.88 -15.89
C LEU A 32 21.66 -5.44 -16.13
N PRO A 33 21.24 -5.05 -17.35
CA PRO A 33 19.84 -4.70 -17.61
C PRO A 33 18.89 -5.89 -17.43
N ALA A 34 19.33 -7.10 -17.78
CA ALA A 34 18.53 -8.31 -17.63
C ALA A 34 18.29 -8.64 -16.15
N VAL A 35 19.32 -8.59 -15.31
CA VAL A 35 19.22 -8.82 -13.86
C VAL A 35 18.29 -7.81 -13.20
N GLN A 36 18.34 -6.54 -13.61
CA GLN A 36 17.44 -5.51 -13.10
C GLN A 36 15.97 -5.80 -13.45
N LYS A 37 15.68 -6.18 -14.69
CA LYS A 37 14.33 -6.58 -15.12
C LYS A 37 13.81 -7.78 -14.33
N VAL A 38 14.64 -8.79 -14.09
CA VAL A 38 14.27 -9.97 -13.31
C VAL A 38 13.99 -9.60 -11.85
N ARG A 39 14.82 -8.74 -11.24
CA ARG A 39 14.60 -8.27 -9.86
C ARG A 39 13.28 -7.52 -9.72
N GLU A 40 12.95 -6.65 -10.67
CA GLU A 40 11.70 -5.89 -10.63
C GLU A 40 10.48 -6.79 -10.85
N ALA A 41 10.56 -7.76 -11.75
CA ALA A 41 9.50 -8.76 -11.92
C ALA A 41 9.28 -9.57 -10.63
N ALA A 42 10.35 -9.97 -9.94
CA ALA A 42 10.26 -10.67 -8.66
C ALA A 42 9.67 -9.77 -7.56
N ALA A 43 10.06 -8.49 -7.50
CA ALA A 43 9.50 -7.53 -6.56
C ALA A 43 8.00 -7.32 -6.80
N ARG A 44 7.57 -7.20 -8.06
CA ARG A 44 6.15 -7.12 -8.43
C ARG A 44 5.36 -8.37 -8.05
N ALA A 45 5.89 -9.57 -8.33
CA ALA A 45 5.27 -10.82 -7.90
C ALA A 45 5.13 -10.88 -6.37
N LYS A 46 6.11 -10.35 -5.63
CA LYS A 46 6.02 -10.23 -4.17
C LYS A 46 4.94 -9.21 -3.74
N CYS A 47 4.81 -8.07 -4.40
CA CYS A 47 3.75 -7.10 -4.08
C CYS A 47 2.35 -7.68 -4.36
N GLN A 48 2.18 -8.46 -5.44
CA GLN A 48 0.96 -9.22 -5.71
C GLN A 48 0.66 -10.27 -4.63
N ASN A 49 1.67 -11.02 -4.20
CA ASN A 49 1.52 -12.00 -3.12
C ASN A 49 1.14 -11.33 -1.79
N ASN A 50 1.73 -10.18 -1.46
CA ASN A 50 1.36 -9.42 -0.26
C ASN A 50 -0.12 -9.02 -0.30
N LEU A 51 -0.59 -8.42 -1.41
CA LEU A 51 -2.01 -8.12 -1.61
C LEU A 51 -2.90 -9.35 -1.53
N LYS A 52 -2.45 -10.50 -2.06
CA LYS A 52 -3.20 -11.76 -1.99
C LYS A 52 -3.33 -12.25 -0.54
N GLN A 53 -2.26 -12.19 0.25
CA GLN A 53 -2.29 -12.55 1.67
C GLN A 53 -3.20 -11.63 2.46
N LEU A 54 -3.16 -10.32 2.22
CA LEU A 54 -4.07 -9.36 2.85
C LEU A 54 -5.53 -9.58 2.44
N GLY A 55 -5.78 -9.84 1.15
CA GLY A 55 -7.11 -10.18 0.65
C GLY A 55 -7.66 -11.45 1.30
N ILE A 56 -6.87 -12.52 1.38
CA ILE A 56 -7.24 -13.75 2.10
C ILE A 56 -7.52 -13.45 3.58
N GLY A 57 -6.65 -12.69 4.25
CA GLY A 57 -6.85 -12.31 5.64
C GLY A 57 -8.15 -11.53 5.87
N LEU A 58 -8.51 -10.62 4.95
CA LEU A 58 -9.77 -9.89 4.99
C LEU A 58 -10.99 -10.79 4.73
N HIS A 59 -10.88 -11.80 3.88
CA HIS A 59 -11.94 -12.81 3.71
C HIS A 59 -12.08 -13.69 4.95
N SER A 60 -10.99 -14.18 5.54
CA SER A 60 -11.05 -14.92 6.81
C SER A 60 -11.67 -14.10 7.95
N ALA A 61 -11.41 -12.79 7.96
CA ALA A 61 -12.03 -11.86 8.88
C ALA A 61 -13.52 -11.61 8.57
N HIS A 62 -13.88 -11.57 7.29
CA HIS A 62 -15.28 -11.47 6.85
C HIS A 62 -16.05 -12.73 7.28
N ASP A 63 -15.49 -13.92 7.10
CA ASP A 63 -16.09 -15.19 7.51
C ASP A 63 -16.35 -15.25 9.03
N SER A 64 -15.43 -14.70 9.83
CA SER A 64 -15.56 -14.70 11.30
C SER A 64 -16.48 -13.61 11.84
N THR A 65 -16.54 -12.43 11.20
CA THR A 65 -17.26 -11.25 11.71
C THR A 65 -18.51 -10.88 10.91
N GLY A 66 -18.75 -11.55 9.77
CA GLY A 66 -19.86 -11.33 8.85
C GLY A 66 -19.69 -10.15 7.89
N ALA A 67 -18.65 -9.33 8.04
CA ALA A 67 -18.42 -8.13 7.22
C ALA A 67 -16.95 -7.73 7.21
N PHE A 68 -16.51 -7.00 6.18
CA PHE A 68 -15.22 -6.32 6.21
C PHE A 68 -15.20 -5.26 7.30
N PHE A 69 -14.02 -5.06 7.89
CA PHE A 69 -13.79 -4.02 8.88
C PHE A 69 -14.01 -2.63 8.28
N PRO A 70 -14.45 -1.65 9.08
CA PRO A 70 -14.33 -0.26 8.69
C PRO A 70 -12.85 0.11 8.44
N ALA A 71 -12.61 1.20 7.73
CA ALA A 71 -11.25 1.66 7.44
C ALA A 71 -10.44 2.05 8.69
N HIS A 72 -11.12 2.32 9.80
CA HIS A 72 -10.51 2.54 11.11
C HIS A 72 -11.46 2.14 12.25
N ASN A 73 -10.87 1.83 13.40
CA ASN A 73 -11.55 1.79 14.68
C ASN A 73 -11.69 3.21 15.23
N TYR A 74 -12.93 3.68 15.43
CA TYR A 74 -13.22 5.04 15.89
C TYR A 74 -12.76 5.29 17.33
N ASP A 75 -13.00 4.34 18.23
CA ASP A 75 -12.75 4.50 19.66
C ASP A 75 -11.24 4.50 19.96
N ALA A 76 -10.50 3.55 19.38
CA ALA A 76 -9.07 3.40 19.61
C ALA A 76 -8.20 4.19 18.62
N GLN A 77 -8.80 4.80 17.59
CA GLN A 77 -8.11 5.51 16.50
C GLN A 77 -7.10 4.63 15.73
N LEU A 78 -7.39 3.35 15.61
CA LEU A 78 -6.52 2.35 14.97
C LEU A 78 -6.93 2.10 13.52
N SER A 79 -5.95 1.76 12.69
CA SER A 79 -6.14 1.37 11.30
C SER A 79 -6.78 -0.01 11.17
N TRP A 80 -7.47 -0.29 10.06
CA TRP A 80 -7.89 -1.66 9.72
C TRP A 80 -6.69 -2.63 9.61
N HIS A 81 -5.48 -2.11 9.35
CA HIS A 81 -4.24 -2.88 9.41
C HIS A 81 -3.99 -3.49 10.78
N VAL A 82 -4.51 -2.93 11.86
CA VAL A 82 -4.45 -3.57 13.19
C VAL A 82 -5.48 -4.69 13.25
N ASP A 83 -6.72 -4.43 12.83
CA ASP A 83 -7.83 -5.39 12.90
C ASP A 83 -7.57 -6.68 12.08
N VAL A 84 -6.81 -6.60 10.99
CA VAL A 84 -6.49 -7.76 10.14
C VAL A 84 -5.35 -8.64 10.69
N LEU A 85 -4.55 -8.17 11.65
CA LEU A 85 -3.36 -8.89 12.15
C LEU A 85 -3.62 -10.35 12.57
N PRO A 86 -4.72 -10.69 13.28
CA PRO A 86 -5.00 -12.09 13.66
C PRO A 86 -5.17 -13.02 12.46
N TYR A 87 -5.52 -12.47 11.30
CA TYR A 87 -5.83 -13.21 10.07
C TYR A 87 -4.65 -13.29 9.09
N ILE A 88 -3.50 -12.73 9.46
CA ILE A 88 -2.26 -12.75 8.67
C ILE A 88 -1.06 -13.24 9.49
N GLU A 89 -1.29 -14.17 10.41
CA GLU A 89 -0.26 -14.76 11.28
C GLU A 89 0.46 -13.74 12.19
N GLN A 90 -0.23 -12.65 12.57
CA GLN A 90 0.27 -11.62 13.49
C GLN A 90 -0.57 -11.52 14.78
N GLY A 91 -1.21 -12.62 15.21
CA GLY A 91 -2.06 -12.65 16.41
C GLY A 91 -1.35 -12.25 17.70
N ALA A 92 -0.07 -12.62 17.87
CA ALA A 92 0.73 -12.23 19.04
C ALA A 92 1.03 -10.72 19.10
N LEU A 93 1.12 -10.07 17.94
CA LEU A 93 1.26 -8.61 17.85
C LEU A 93 -0.08 -7.93 18.15
N HIS A 94 -1.18 -8.45 17.57
CA HIS A 94 -2.54 -7.94 17.84
C HIS A 94 -2.90 -7.95 19.33
N ALA A 95 -2.54 -9.01 20.05
CA ALA A 95 -2.82 -9.16 21.48
C ALA A 95 -2.18 -8.08 22.37
N GLN A 96 -1.20 -7.32 21.85
CA GLN A 96 -0.55 -6.22 22.57
C GLN A 96 -1.33 -4.90 22.46
N PHE A 97 -2.23 -4.78 21.48
CA PHE A 97 -2.98 -3.55 21.26
C PHE A 97 -4.09 -3.35 22.29
N SER A 98 -4.24 -2.10 22.75
CA SER A 98 -5.37 -1.66 23.54
C SER A 98 -6.46 -1.08 22.65
N PHE A 99 -7.66 -1.65 22.72
CA PHE A 99 -8.85 -1.17 22.01
C PHE A 99 -9.72 -0.23 22.86
N ALA A 100 -9.20 0.22 24.02
CA ALA A 100 -9.90 1.14 24.89
C ALA A 100 -9.99 2.54 24.26
N ALA A 101 -11.16 3.17 24.39
CA ALA A 101 -11.45 4.48 23.83
C ALA A 101 -10.38 5.55 24.16
N GLY A 102 -10.12 6.43 23.20
CA GLY A 102 -9.17 7.54 23.27
C GLY A 102 -8.00 7.40 22.29
N PRO A 103 -7.14 8.43 22.21
CA PRO A 103 -6.17 8.53 21.12
C PRO A 103 -5.13 7.42 21.12
N TYR A 104 -4.84 6.83 19.96
CA TYR A 104 -3.89 5.71 19.83
C TYR A 104 -2.47 6.05 20.33
N PHE A 105 -2.11 7.33 20.25
CA PHE A 105 -0.80 7.89 20.63
C PHE A 105 -0.74 8.36 22.10
N ALA A 106 -1.79 8.17 22.89
CA ALA A 106 -1.72 8.48 24.31
C ALA A 106 -0.59 7.67 24.98
N SER A 107 0.07 8.27 25.98
CA SER A 107 1.19 7.63 26.68
C SER A 107 0.81 6.23 27.18
N GLY A 108 1.63 5.24 26.83
CA GLY A 108 1.40 3.83 27.19
C GLY A 108 0.31 3.10 26.40
N LYS A 109 -0.21 3.69 25.30
CA LYS A 109 -1.13 3.00 24.38
C LYS A 109 -0.40 2.38 23.19
N ASN A 110 -0.84 2.67 21.96
CA ASN A 110 -0.60 1.83 20.80
C ASN A 110 0.50 2.32 19.86
N ASP A 111 0.85 3.60 19.92
CA ASP A 111 1.85 4.21 19.01
C ASP A 111 3.22 3.48 18.99
N PRO A 112 3.78 3.00 20.12
CA PRO A 112 5.03 2.24 20.09
C PRO A 112 4.99 0.96 19.24
N HIS A 113 3.82 0.34 19.05
CA HIS A 113 3.69 -0.85 18.22
C HIS A 113 3.94 -0.58 16.72
N GLY A 114 3.86 0.68 16.28
CA GLY A 114 4.22 1.08 14.91
C GLY A 114 5.69 0.83 14.56
N LEU A 115 6.55 0.62 15.56
CA LEU A 115 7.96 0.26 15.35
C LEU A 115 8.15 -1.21 14.94
N VAL A 116 7.13 -2.04 15.08
CA VAL A 116 7.18 -3.44 14.62
C VAL A 116 7.00 -3.47 13.10
N LYS A 117 7.99 -4.03 12.40
CA LYS A 117 7.92 -4.23 10.93
C LYS A 117 6.97 -5.39 10.64
N VAL A 118 5.92 -5.12 9.86
CA VAL A 118 5.04 -6.15 9.29
C VAL A 118 5.36 -6.28 7.79
N PRO A 119 6.12 -7.31 7.35
CA PRO A 119 6.62 -7.37 5.98
C PRO A 119 5.53 -7.44 4.90
N SER A 120 4.36 -7.99 5.22
CA SER A 120 3.22 -8.07 4.31
C SER A 120 2.59 -6.71 4.00
N TYR A 121 2.89 -5.66 4.77
CA TYR A 121 2.42 -4.29 4.50
C TYR A 121 3.34 -3.51 3.57
N LEU A 122 4.53 -4.03 3.24
CA LEU A 122 5.55 -3.28 2.53
C LEU A 122 5.81 -3.87 1.14
N CYS A 123 5.68 -3.04 0.10
CA CYS A 123 6.14 -3.41 -1.24
C CYS A 123 7.68 -3.35 -1.32
N PRO A 124 8.39 -4.43 -1.68
CA PRO A 124 9.86 -4.46 -1.80
C PRO A 124 10.47 -3.49 -2.81
N SER A 125 9.69 -2.97 -3.77
CA SER A 125 10.20 -1.94 -4.70
C SER A 125 10.26 -0.56 -4.05
N SER A 126 9.46 -0.29 -3.01
CA SER A 126 9.47 1.00 -2.31
C SER A 126 10.76 1.20 -1.54
N ARG A 127 11.31 2.42 -1.65
CA ARG A 127 12.49 2.85 -0.88
C ARG A 127 12.11 3.44 0.48
N ILE A 128 10.82 3.63 0.74
CA ILE A 128 10.30 4.30 1.94
C ILE A 128 9.58 3.25 2.78
N GLU A 129 10.27 2.63 3.73
CA GLU A 129 9.63 1.65 4.63
C GLU A 129 9.07 2.26 5.92
N ARG A 130 9.53 3.47 6.26
CA ARG A 130 9.19 4.19 7.48
C ARG A 130 8.61 5.55 7.13
N MET A 131 7.78 6.09 8.03
CA MET A 131 7.25 7.43 7.81
C MET A 131 8.42 8.45 7.72
N PRO A 132 8.46 9.33 6.70
CA PRO A 132 9.50 10.33 6.58
C PRO A 132 9.32 11.41 7.66
N THR A 133 10.27 11.51 8.59
CA THR A 133 10.28 12.47 9.72
C THR A 133 11.07 13.73 9.40
N ALA A 134 10.43 14.91 9.47
CA ALA A 134 11.17 16.18 9.53
C ALA A 134 10.49 17.36 10.31
N ALA A 135 9.23 17.24 10.76
CA ALA A 135 8.40 18.28 11.42
C ALA A 135 8.15 19.58 10.59
N PRO A 136 7.02 20.33 10.74
CA PRO A 136 5.91 20.19 11.70
C PRO A 136 4.53 19.91 11.06
N HIS A 137 3.56 19.47 11.86
CA HIS A 137 2.19 20.00 11.76
C HIS A 137 1.76 20.46 13.18
N SER A 138 0.80 21.38 13.21
CA SER A 138 0.61 22.41 14.25
C SER A 138 0.18 21.91 15.64
N THR A 139 -0.17 22.83 16.54
CA THR A 139 -0.73 22.60 17.90
C THR A 139 -1.91 21.61 17.96
N TYR A 140 -2.43 21.16 16.81
CA TYR A 140 -3.52 20.20 16.64
C TYR A 140 -3.09 18.82 16.08
N ASP A 141 -1.79 18.58 15.82
CA ASP A 141 -1.28 17.34 15.20
C ASP A 141 -0.32 16.55 16.12
N PRO A 142 -0.79 15.46 16.74
CA PRO A 142 -0.03 14.66 17.69
C PRO A 142 0.91 13.64 17.02
N ASP A 143 1.19 13.75 15.71
CA ASP A 143 2.12 12.91 14.92
C ASP A 143 3.58 13.01 15.42
N ARG A 144 3.84 12.52 16.62
CA ARG A 144 5.18 12.31 17.14
C ARG A 144 5.62 10.89 16.81
N VAL A 145 6.89 10.75 16.47
CA VAL A 145 7.71 9.60 16.87
C VAL A 145 7.33 9.24 18.31
N PRO A 146 7.13 7.97 18.70
CA PRO A 146 6.87 7.64 20.09
C PRO A 146 7.92 8.36 20.94
N THR A 147 7.48 9.30 21.79
CA THR A 147 8.34 10.30 22.48
C THR A 147 9.48 9.68 23.30
N ASN A 148 9.41 8.38 23.51
CA ASN A 148 10.32 7.52 24.23
C ASN A 148 11.33 6.73 23.36
N THR A 149 11.23 6.73 22.02
CA THR A 149 12.04 5.83 21.16
C THR A 149 12.95 6.53 20.16
N GLY A 150 12.60 7.73 19.69
CA GLY A 150 13.44 8.49 18.76
C GLY A 150 13.48 7.98 17.31
N GLU A 151 12.70 6.93 16.97
CA GLU A 151 12.66 6.34 15.63
C GLU A 151 11.31 6.51 14.92
N PRO A 152 11.27 6.78 13.60
CA PRO A 152 10.03 6.75 12.84
C PRO A 152 9.44 5.33 12.77
N PRO A 153 8.13 5.14 13.04
CA PRO A 153 7.44 3.88 12.83
C PRO A 153 7.40 3.48 11.35
N TYR A 154 7.18 2.19 11.11
CA TYR A 154 6.95 1.62 9.79
C TYR A 154 5.64 2.14 9.19
N THR A 155 5.59 2.20 7.87
CA THR A 155 4.38 2.53 7.12
C THR A 155 3.72 1.30 6.49
N ALA A 156 2.67 1.52 5.71
CA ALA A 156 2.04 0.52 4.87
C ALA A 156 2.00 1.02 3.41
N HIS A 157 2.04 0.08 2.47
CA HIS A 157 1.99 0.32 1.03
C HIS A 157 0.72 -0.25 0.37
N TYR A 158 -0.16 -0.88 1.15
CA TYR A 158 -1.40 -1.47 0.67
C TYR A 158 -2.56 -0.85 1.45
N TYR A 159 -3.46 -0.18 0.75
CA TYR A 159 -4.50 0.64 1.37
C TYR A 159 -5.88 0.12 0.99
N GLY A 160 -6.84 0.26 1.90
CA GLY A 160 -8.25 0.01 1.61
C GLY A 160 -8.81 1.01 0.59
N VAL A 161 -9.79 0.57 -0.20
CA VAL A 161 -10.47 1.43 -1.19
C VAL A 161 -11.79 1.93 -0.59
N MET A 162 -11.85 3.24 -0.28
CA MET A 162 -13.05 3.89 0.27
C MET A 162 -14.13 4.18 -0.77
N GLY A 163 -13.75 4.12 -2.05
CA GLY A 163 -14.64 4.28 -3.20
C GLY A 163 -14.34 5.52 -4.04
N PRO A 164 -15.12 5.73 -5.10
CA PRO A 164 -14.88 6.80 -6.04
C PRO A 164 -15.43 8.14 -5.55
N LYS A 165 -14.84 9.23 -6.05
CA LYS A 165 -15.44 10.57 -6.01
C LYS A 165 -15.51 11.13 -7.42
N GLY A 166 -16.45 12.06 -7.63
CA GLY A 166 -16.73 12.64 -8.95
C GLY A 166 -18.05 12.10 -9.51
N THR A 167 -18.11 11.93 -10.83
CA THR A 167 -19.34 11.53 -11.54
C THR A 167 -19.31 10.04 -11.86
N ASN A 168 -20.41 9.35 -11.56
CA ASN A 168 -20.68 7.99 -11.99
C ASN A 168 -20.94 7.98 -13.51
N PRO A 169 -20.15 7.22 -14.29
CA PRO A 169 -20.25 7.23 -15.75
C PRO A 169 -21.51 6.55 -16.28
N ALA A 170 -22.14 5.65 -15.52
CA ALA A 170 -23.37 4.97 -15.92
C ALA A 170 -24.62 5.83 -15.70
N THR A 171 -24.67 6.59 -14.59
CA THR A 171 -25.85 7.37 -14.21
C THR A 171 -25.73 8.87 -14.50
N GLY A 172 -24.51 9.37 -14.73
CA GLY A 172 -24.22 10.81 -14.83
C GLY A 172 -24.36 11.57 -13.51
N SER A 173 -24.72 10.90 -12.42
CA SER A 173 -24.87 11.50 -11.09
C SER A 173 -23.55 11.52 -10.32
N ALA A 174 -23.43 12.39 -9.32
CA ALA A 174 -22.26 12.37 -8.44
C ALA A 174 -22.26 11.13 -7.54
N TYR A 175 -21.09 10.53 -7.33
CA TYR A 175 -20.91 9.49 -6.32
C TYR A 175 -21.16 10.05 -4.91
N LEU A 176 -21.60 9.18 -4.00
CA LEU A 176 -21.90 9.55 -2.62
C LEU A 176 -20.62 9.80 -1.83
N THR A 177 -20.50 10.98 -1.23
CA THR A 177 -19.35 11.38 -0.43
C THR A 177 -19.77 12.13 0.82
N ASP A 178 -18.97 12.01 1.89
CA ASP A 178 -19.01 12.89 3.04
C ASP A 178 -17.99 14.00 2.85
N ALA A 179 -18.42 15.14 2.32
CA ALA A 179 -17.56 16.29 2.07
C ALA A 179 -17.42 17.17 3.32
N VAL A 180 -16.50 16.80 4.23
CA VAL A 180 -16.18 17.61 5.41
C VAL A 180 -14.66 17.62 5.64
N GLY A 181 -14.11 18.80 5.94
CA GLY A 181 -12.71 19.00 6.32
C GLY A 181 -11.77 19.30 5.16
N THR A 182 -10.53 19.63 5.49
CA THR A 182 -9.44 19.99 4.55
C THR A 182 -8.74 18.77 3.93
N HIS A 183 -9.03 17.56 4.43
CA HIS A 183 -8.33 16.32 4.08
C HIS A 183 -9.05 15.48 2.99
N GLY A 184 -10.08 16.04 2.35
CA GLY A 184 -10.77 15.44 1.20
C GLY A 184 -12.01 14.60 1.55
N GLY A 185 -12.32 14.38 2.83
CA GLY A 185 -13.50 13.62 3.25
C GLY A 185 -13.49 12.16 2.79
N TYR A 186 -14.65 11.49 2.78
CA TYR A 186 -14.76 10.06 2.47
C TYR A 186 -15.70 9.79 1.31
N ALA A 187 -15.29 8.96 0.36
CA ALA A 187 -16.25 8.25 -0.48
C ALA A 187 -17.07 7.26 0.37
N ARG A 188 -18.33 7.04 0.00
CA ARG A 188 -19.25 6.17 0.75
C ARG A 188 -19.57 4.85 0.05
N GLN A 189 -19.08 4.67 -1.17
CA GLN A 189 -19.46 3.59 -2.08
C GLN A 189 -18.35 2.56 -2.33
N GLY A 190 -17.22 2.62 -1.61
CA GLY A 190 -16.18 1.57 -1.72
C GLY A 190 -16.46 0.34 -0.86
N ALA A 191 -15.62 -0.67 -1.05
CA ALA A 191 -15.62 -1.87 -0.22
C ALA A 191 -15.20 -1.56 1.23
N PHE A 192 -14.18 -0.72 1.42
CA PHE A 192 -13.93 -0.10 2.72
C PHE A 192 -14.81 1.12 2.90
N ARG A 193 -15.33 1.32 4.10
CA ARG A 193 -16.06 2.54 4.45
C ARG A 193 -15.44 3.10 5.73
N ALA A 194 -15.48 4.42 5.89
CA ALA A 194 -14.74 5.07 6.97
C ALA A 194 -15.08 4.48 8.34
N THR A 195 -16.36 4.44 8.69
CA THR A 195 -16.86 3.99 10.01
C THR A 195 -17.80 2.81 9.94
N GLU A 196 -18.28 2.46 8.74
CA GLU A 196 -19.30 1.45 8.53
C GLU A 196 -18.66 0.15 8.04
N ARG A 197 -19.31 -0.98 8.36
CA ARG A 197 -18.91 -2.30 7.86
C ARG A 197 -19.52 -2.55 6.48
N THR A 198 -18.89 -3.39 5.68
CA THR A 198 -19.37 -3.78 4.35
C THR A 198 -19.40 -5.30 4.24
N ARG A 199 -20.55 -5.88 3.90
CA ARG A 199 -20.68 -7.31 3.62
C ARG A 199 -20.40 -7.56 2.14
N LEU A 200 -19.96 -8.77 1.79
CA LEU A 200 -19.84 -9.16 0.38
C LEU A 200 -21.17 -9.01 -0.39
N THR A 201 -22.30 -9.23 0.26
CA THR A 201 -23.64 -9.01 -0.31
C THR A 201 -23.99 -7.56 -0.56
N ASP A 202 -23.27 -6.61 0.06
CA ASP A 202 -23.45 -5.18 -0.17
C ASP A 202 -22.67 -4.71 -1.43
N VAL A 203 -21.91 -5.60 -2.08
CA VAL A 203 -21.17 -5.35 -3.34
C VAL A 203 -22.03 -5.79 -4.53
N THR A 204 -23.04 -4.99 -4.85
CA THR A 204 -24.04 -5.30 -5.88
C THR A 204 -23.51 -5.15 -7.31
N ASP A 205 -22.42 -4.40 -7.52
CA ASP A 205 -21.78 -4.21 -8.83
C ASP A 205 -20.88 -5.39 -9.23
N GLY A 206 -20.75 -6.39 -8.35
CA GLY A 206 -19.99 -7.61 -8.58
C GLY A 206 -18.61 -7.61 -7.90
N THR A 207 -18.36 -8.61 -7.07
CA THR A 207 -17.13 -8.70 -6.26
C THR A 207 -15.85 -8.81 -7.09
N SER A 208 -15.93 -9.37 -8.31
CA SER A 208 -14.79 -9.50 -9.23
C SER A 208 -14.44 -8.21 -9.96
N GLY A 209 -15.35 -7.22 -9.98
CA GLY A 209 -15.16 -5.90 -10.59
C GLY A 209 -14.86 -4.79 -9.58
N THR A 210 -15.20 -4.99 -8.30
CA THR A 210 -14.99 -4.00 -7.24
C THR A 210 -13.62 -4.13 -6.58
N LEU A 211 -12.89 -3.01 -6.47
CA LEU A 211 -11.61 -2.91 -5.79
C LEU A 211 -11.79 -2.98 -4.26
N LEU A 212 -10.95 -3.77 -3.62
CA LEU A 212 -10.87 -3.91 -2.16
C LEU A 212 -9.63 -3.22 -1.60
N LEU A 213 -8.47 -3.53 -2.17
CA LEU A 213 -7.17 -2.96 -1.78
C LEU A 213 -6.44 -2.38 -2.99
N MET A 214 -5.64 -1.34 -2.75
CA MET A 214 -4.78 -0.71 -3.75
C MET A 214 -3.35 -0.58 -3.24
N GLU A 215 -2.39 -0.65 -4.16
CA GLU A 215 -0.99 -0.36 -3.88
C GLU A 215 -0.71 1.15 -3.97
N ILE A 216 0.02 1.66 -2.97
CA ILE A 216 0.60 3.00 -2.90
C ILE A 216 2.05 2.82 -2.43
N SER A 217 3.00 2.71 -3.36
CA SER A 217 4.41 2.35 -3.11
C SER A 217 5.45 3.25 -3.80
N TRP A 218 5.02 4.45 -4.20
CA TRP A 218 5.80 5.46 -4.90
C TRP A 218 7.07 5.87 -4.14
N GLY A 219 8.11 6.20 -4.90
CA GLY A 219 9.43 6.58 -4.39
C GLY A 219 9.62 8.07 -4.09
N SER A 220 8.56 8.89 -4.07
CA SER A 220 8.63 10.31 -3.68
C SER A 220 7.56 10.70 -2.66
N ASP A 221 7.95 11.54 -1.71
CA ASP A 221 7.13 12.12 -0.65
C ASP A 221 6.46 13.46 -1.06
N ALA A 222 6.43 13.75 -2.36
CA ALA A 222 5.93 15.01 -2.90
C ALA A 222 4.43 15.19 -2.56
N VAL A 223 4.15 16.21 -1.74
CA VAL A 223 2.85 16.78 -1.35
C VAL A 223 1.67 15.83 -1.56
N GLY A 224 1.32 15.10 -0.50
CA GLY A 224 0.18 14.18 -0.47
C GLY A 224 0.55 12.76 -0.05
N THR A 225 1.75 12.27 -0.40
CA THR A 225 2.24 10.91 -0.07
C THR A 225 2.87 10.82 1.32
N ARG A 226 2.20 11.40 2.32
CA ARG A 226 2.64 11.31 3.71
C ARG A 226 2.37 9.91 4.23
N TYR A 227 3.26 8.97 3.94
CA TYR A 227 3.32 7.68 4.62
C TYR A 227 3.23 7.92 6.14
N ARG A 228 2.25 7.28 6.78
CA ARG A 228 1.99 7.35 8.23
C ARG A 228 2.28 6.01 8.86
N SER A 229 2.37 6.00 10.19
CA SER A 229 2.38 4.76 10.97
C SER A 229 1.24 3.87 10.51
N TRP A 230 1.55 2.60 10.21
CA TRP A 230 0.53 1.61 9.80
C TRP A 230 -0.54 1.39 10.88
N VAL A 231 -0.22 1.71 12.15
CA VAL A 231 -1.14 1.63 13.29
C VAL A 231 -2.23 2.72 13.25
N ARG A 232 -1.93 3.89 12.68
CA ARG A 232 -2.82 5.04 12.72
C ARG A 232 -4.08 4.77 11.90
N GLY A 233 -5.25 4.98 12.50
CA GLY A 233 -6.53 5.03 11.83
C GLY A 233 -6.89 6.45 11.43
N ARG A 234 -7.91 6.99 12.10
CA ARG A 234 -8.39 8.37 12.00
C ARG A 234 -8.19 9.08 13.34
N THR A 235 -7.82 10.36 13.33
CA THR A 235 -7.85 11.17 14.55
C THR A 235 -9.17 11.93 14.67
N ASN A 236 -9.64 12.16 15.90
CA ASN A 236 -10.93 12.83 16.16
C ASN A 236 -10.85 14.37 16.05
N THR A 237 -9.91 14.92 15.27
CA THR A 237 -9.66 16.37 15.12
C THR A 237 -10.69 17.09 14.23
N GLY A 238 -11.79 16.43 13.85
CA GLY A 238 -12.81 16.97 12.94
C GLY A 238 -12.38 16.98 11.47
N GLU A 239 -11.10 16.75 11.17
CA GLU A 239 -10.51 16.84 9.83
C GLU A 239 -10.85 15.66 8.89
N ARG A 240 -11.46 14.60 9.43
CA ARG A 240 -11.91 13.41 8.69
C ARG A 240 -10.79 12.76 7.84
N ASP A 241 -9.59 12.63 8.39
CA ASP A 241 -8.48 11.90 7.78
C ASP A 241 -8.62 10.38 8.02
N VAL A 242 -8.40 9.54 7.01
CA VAL A 242 -8.30 8.08 7.17
C VAL A 242 -6.97 7.64 6.61
N THR A 243 -6.13 7.09 7.48
CA THR A 243 -4.77 6.73 7.10
C THR A 243 -4.75 5.47 6.25
N GLY A 244 -5.34 4.38 6.73
CA GLY A 244 -5.23 3.06 6.09
C GLY A 244 -6.03 2.86 4.79
N ALA A 245 -6.87 3.81 4.39
CA ALA A 245 -7.71 3.69 3.19
C ALA A 245 -7.82 5.02 2.45
N LYS A 246 -8.01 4.98 1.13
CA LYS A 246 -8.06 6.18 0.25
C LYS A 246 -9.24 6.15 -0.70
N ASN A 247 -9.66 7.34 -1.13
CA ASN A 247 -10.66 7.57 -2.15
C ASN A 247 -10.01 7.41 -3.55
N VAL A 248 -10.80 6.93 -4.51
CA VAL A 248 -10.39 6.86 -5.91
C VAL A 248 -10.88 8.12 -6.64
N VAL A 249 -9.97 9.08 -6.77
CA VAL A 249 -10.26 10.39 -7.40
C VAL A 249 -9.36 10.63 -8.61
N ASN A 250 -8.09 10.26 -8.49
CA ASN A 250 -7.05 10.53 -9.46
C ASN A 250 -6.66 9.26 -10.20
N SER A 251 -6.15 9.40 -11.43
CA SER A 251 -5.61 8.27 -12.20
C SER A 251 -4.41 7.64 -11.47
N ILE A 252 -4.17 6.36 -11.75
CA ILE A 252 -3.00 5.64 -11.23
C ILE A 252 -1.73 6.39 -11.66
N ASN A 253 -0.73 6.46 -10.79
CA ASN A 253 0.53 7.14 -11.07
C ASN A 253 0.43 8.68 -11.27
N THR A 254 -0.68 9.34 -10.92
CA THR A 254 -0.79 10.82 -10.80
C THR A 254 0.02 11.43 -9.63
N PRO A 255 1.09 12.23 -9.88
CA PRO A 255 1.88 12.85 -8.81
C PRO A 255 1.17 14.05 -8.15
N GLY A 256 1.56 14.39 -6.91
CA GLY A 256 1.23 15.69 -6.28
C GLY A 256 -0.25 15.93 -5.97
N VAL A 257 -0.80 15.09 -5.09
CA VAL A 257 -2.22 15.13 -4.68
C VAL A 257 -2.43 15.97 -3.42
N ALA A 258 -3.31 16.97 -3.50
CA ALA A 258 -3.45 18.00 -2.46
C ALA A 258 -4.15 17.54 -1.16
N THR A 259 -5.00 16.49 -1.22
CA THR A 259 -5.83 16.06 -0.08
C THR A 259 -5.45 14.67 0.42
N PHE A 260 -5.39 14.51 1.75
CA PHE A 260 -4.87 13.30 2.41
C PHE A 260 -5.65 12.01 2.10
N ASN A 261 -6.96 12.09 1.85
CA ASN A 261 -7.76 10.92 1.50
C ASN A 261 -7.83 10.67 -0.01
N ASP A 262 -7.52 11.64 -0.88
CA ASP A 262 -7.67 11.49 -2.34
C ASP A 262 -6.35 11.13 -3.02
N ILE A 263 -5.50 10.37 -2.33
CA ILE A 263 -4.19 9.97 -2.83
C ILE A 263 -4.36 8.93 -3.94
N ALA A 264 -3.67 9.14 -5.06
CA ALA A 264 -3.66 8.19 -6.15
C ALA A 264 -2.99 6.87 -5.75
N ALA A 265 -3.57 5.75 -6.20
CA ALA A 265 -2.83 4.50 -6.28
C ALA A 265 -1.60 4.69 -7.16
N GLY A 266 -0.52 4.00 -6.82
CA GLY A 266 0.64 3.98 -7.69
C GLY A 266 1.84 3.27 -7.11
N SER A 267 2.80 3.06 -7.99
CA SER A 267 3.84 2.07 -7.79
C SER A 267 5.11 2.45 -8.52
N LEU A 268 6.23 1.89 -8.05
CA LEU A 268 7.51 1.93 -8.79
C LEU A 268 7.55 0.89 -9.93
N HIS A 269 6.56 -0.01 -9.99
CA HIS A 269 6.37 -0.89 -11.13
C HIS A 269 5.98 -0.10 -12.38
N THR A 270 6.62 -0.40 -13.52
CA THR A 270 6.34 0.31 -14.77
C THR A 270 4.90 0.09 -15.26
N GLY A 271 4.21 1.18 -15.58
CA GLY A 271 2.96 1.18 -16.34
C GLY A 271 1.67 0.90 -15.55
N GLY A 272 1.69 0.99 -14.22
CA GLY A 272 0.50 0.77 -13.39
C GLY A 272 0.78 0.42 -11.94
N ALA A 273 -0.20 -0.20 -11.27
CA ALA A 273 -0.10 -0.65 -9.88
C ALA A 273 -0.90 -1.95 -9.64
N ASN A 274 -0.62 -2.65 -8.55
CA ASN A 274 -1.36 -3.85 -8.17
C ASN A 274 -2.58 -3.50 -7.30
N PHE A 275 -3.66 -4.26 -7.47
CA PHE A 275 -4.90 -4.11 -6.74
C PHE A 275 -5.44 -5.49 -6.34
N ALA A 276 -6.10 -5.57 -5.19
CA ALA A 276 -6.93 -6.71 -4.82
C ALA A 276 -8.40 -6.35 -5.01
N PHE A 277 -9.20 -7.28 -5.52
CA PHE A 277 -10.62 -7.15 -5.73
C PHE A 277 -11.41 -7.75 -4.56
N ALA A 278 -12.69 -7.43 -4.45
CA ALA A 278 -13.56 -7.90 -3.38
C ALA A 278 -13.83 -9.42 -3.41
N ASP A 279 -13.49 -10.09 -4.53
CA ASP A 279 -13.45 -11.55 -4.65
C ASP A 279 -12.11 -12.18 -4.22
N GLY A 280 -11.16 -11.37 -3.77
CA GLY A 280 -9.82 -11.78 -3.36
C GLY A 280 -8.85 -12.05 -4.53
N SER A 281 -9.24 -11.81 -5.78
CA SER A 281 -8.34 -11.83 -6.92
C SER A 281 -7.39 -10.63 -6.88
N VAL A 282 -6.17 -10.77 -7.42
CA VAL A 282 -5.17 -9.70 -7.49
C VAL A 282 -4.80 -9.47 -8.94
N ARG A 283 -4.86 -8.22 -9.38
CA ARG A 283 -4.59 -7.85 -10.78
C ARG A 283 -3.73 -6.59 -10.82
N PHE A 284 -2.98 -6.46 -11.91
CA PHE A 284 -2.26 -5.23 -12.19
C PHE A 284 -3.08 -4.38 -13.15
N LEU A 285 -3.44 -3.18 -12.72
CA LEU A 285 -4.17 -2.22 -13.55
C LEU A 285 -3.18 -1.25 -14.17
N ARG A 286 -3.33 -1.01 -15.48
CA ARG A 286 -2.47 -0.08 -16.21
C ARG A 286 -2.82 1.36 -15.87
N ASP A 287 -1.83 2.23 -15.82
CA ASP A 287 -2.06 3.68 -15.64
C ASP A 287 -2.80 4.34 -16.81
N SER A 288 -2.83 3.69 -17.97
CA SER A 288 -3.63 4.11 -19.12
C SER A 288 -5.12 3.74 -19.04
N ILE A 289 -5.61 3.14 -17.95
CA ILE A 289 -7.03 2.84 -17.78
C ILE A 289 -7.86 4.15 -17.77
N PRO A 290 -9.01 4.22 -18.48
CA PRO A 290 -9.88 5.39 -18.40
C PRO A 290 -10.33 5.64 -16.96
N LEU A 291 -10.21 6.90 -16.50
CA LEU A 291 -10.54 7.26 -15.11
C LEU A 291 -11.99 6.95 -14.74
N GLY A 292 -12.93 7.04 -15.69
CA GLY A 292 -14.33 6.64 -15.48
C GLY A 292 -14.47 5.16 -15.12
N THR A 293 -13.79 4.29 -15.88
CA THR A 293 -13.73 2.85 -15.62
C THR A 293 -13.05 2.55 -14.29
N TYR A 294 -11.93 3.22 -13.99
CA TYR A 294 -11.24 3.04 -12.72
C TYR A 294 -12.09 3.46 -11.50
N ARG A 295 -12.84 4.56 -11.62
CA ARG A 295 -13.80 4.99 -10.58
C ARG A 295 -14.96 4.01 -10.44
N ALA A 296 -15.50 3.49 -11.55
CA ALA A 296 -16.53 2.46 -11.52
C ALA A 296 -16.05 1.20 -10.77
N MET A 297 -14.81 0.74 -11.04
CA MET A 297 -14.21 -0.38 -10.29
C MET A 297 -14.07 -0.09 -8.79
N ALA A 298 -13.97 1.18 -8.36
CA ALA A 298 -13.90 1.52 -6.95
C ALA A 298 -15.28 1.51 -6.25
N SER A 299 -16.38 1.47 -7.03
CA SER A 299 -17.75 1.46 -6.53
C SER A 299 -18.18 0.02 -6.21
N ARG A 300 -18.95 -0.14 -5.14
CA ARG A 300 -19.59 -1.41 -4.76
C ARG A 300 -21.05 -1.48 -5.19
N ASP A 301 -21.72 -0.31 -5.29
CA ASP A 301 -23.18 -0.17 -5.41
C ASP A 301 -23.62 1.03 -6.27
N GLY A 302 -22.82 1.43 -7.25
CA GLY A 302 -23.12 2.51 -8.19
C GLY A 302 -23.85 2.05 -9.46
N GLY A 303 -24.07 0.74 -9.64
CA GLY A 303 -24.77 0.16 -10.78
C GLY A 303 -23.91 0.07 -12.05
N GLU A 304 -22.60 0.28 -11.95
CA GLU A 304 -21.70 0.16 -13.08
C GLU A 304 -21.34 -1.30 -13.36
N VAL A 305 -21.61 -1.77 -14.58
CA VAL A 305 -21.08 -3.06 -15.04
C VAL A 305 -19.72 -2.79 -15.71
N VAL A 306 -18.65 -3.15 -15.01
CA VAL A 306 -17.30 -3.07 -15.57
C VAL A 306 -17.02 -4.37 -16.32
N SER A 307 -17.18 -4.36 -17.64
CA SER A 307 -16.71 -5.45 -18.51
C SER A 307 -15.20 -5.35 -18.72
N GLU A 308 -14.50 -6.48 -18.63
CA GLU A 308 -13.04 -6.60 -18.86
C GLU A 308 -12.58 -6.11 -20.22
#